data_AF-A0A6A6SGF2-F1
#
_entry.id   AF-A0A6A6SGF2-F1
#
_cell.length_a   1.000
_cell.length_b   1.000
_cell.length_c   1.000
_cell.angle_alpha   90.00
_cell.angle_beta   90.00
_cell.angle_gamma   90.00
#
_symmetry.space_group_name_H-M   'P 1'
#
loop_
_entity.id
_entity.type
_entity.pdbx_description
1 polymer ?
#
loop_
_entity_poly.entity_id
_entity_poly.type
_entity_poly.pdbx_seq_one_letter_code
_entity_poly.pdbx_strand_id
1 'polypeptide(L)'
;MSPQPQQHTFSHLTTFLLTCGFFLALFPGLFHTILWSPYNYAFPPRPNPTTVLCTTPNICTVPCNMSWFQKTLTLPARSRGSYLITDDITSSLPELTSYKTGLLTLFIQHTSCALSLNENWDADVRADMSDALDRIVPEDRKGGLYRHDAEGADDMPAHVKSALIGASVTIPITNGRLATGTWQGIWYLEFRAAKHSRKVVATIQGEKK
;
A
#
# COMPACT_ATOMS: atom_id res chain seq x y z
N MET A 1 -53.64 -7.94 52.81
CA MET A 1 -52.29 -7.67 53.34
C MET A 1 -51.34 -7.58 52.16
N SER A 2 -51.10 -6.38 51.67
CA SER A 2 -50.17 -6.14 50.56
C SER A 2 -48.78 -5.90 51.16
N PRO A 3 -47.72 -6.59 50.72
CA PRO A 3 -46.39 -6.42 51.27
C PRO A 3 -45.82 -5.06 50.85
N GLN A 4 -45.26 -4.32 51.81
CA GLN A 4 -44.53 -3.09 51.52
C GLN A 4 -43.20 -3.41 50.81
N PRO A 5 -42.76 -2.55 49.87
CA PRO A 5 -41.49 -2.74 49.16
C PRO A 5 -40.31 -2.43 50.09
N GLN A 6 -39.40 -3.40 50.26
CA GLN A 6 -38.11 -3.17 50.91
C GLN A 6 -37.24 -2.27 50.04
N GLN A 7 -36.89 -1.08 50.56
CA GLN A 7 -35.85 -0.24 49.97
C GLN A 7 -34.47 -0.74 50.40
N HIS A 8 -33.71 -1.28 49.46
CA HIS A 8 -32.32 -1.64 49.66
C HIS A 8 -31.42 -0.39 49.60
N THR A 9 -30.91 0.04 50.74
CA THR A 9 -29.86 1.06 50.81
C THR A 9 -28.49 0.39 50.67
N PHE A 10 -27.80 0.65 49.57
CA PHE A 10 -26.42 0.19 49.38
C PHE A 10 -25.46 0.99 50.27
N SER A 11 -24.53 0.31 50.94
CA SER A 11 -23.52 0.99 51.77
C SER A 11 -22.52 1.75 50.89
N HIS A 12 -22.01 2.88 51.39
CA HIS A 12 -20.99 3.68 50.70
C HIS A 12 -19.74 2.86 50.33
N LEU A 13 -19.39 1.86 51.15
CA LEU A 13 -18.28 0.95 50.87
C LEU A 13 -18.58 0.06 49.66
N THR A 14 -19.81 -0.44 49.54
CA THR A 14 -20.23 -1.26 48.39
C THR A 14 -20.22 -0.44 47.10
N THR A 15 -20.72 0.80 47.15
CA THR A 15 -20.67 1.72 46.01
C THR A 15 -19.24 2.02 45.58
N PHE A 16 -18.34 2.26 46.53
CA PHE A 16 -16.92 2.50 46.25
C PHE A 16 -16.20 1.29 45.62
N LEU A 17 -16.44 0.09 46.13
CA LEU A 17 -15.84 -1.13 45.58
C LEU A 17 -16.33 -1.42 44.15
N LEU A 18 -17.62 -1.19 43.88
CA LEU A 18 -18.19 -1.33 42.54
C LEU A 18 -17.63 -0.29 41.56
N THR A 19 -17.46 0.97 41.97
CA THR A 19 -16.87 2.00 41.11
C THR A 19 -15.39 1.73 40.82
N CYS A 20 -14.61 1.32 41.81
CA CYS A 20 -13.21 0.92 41.60
C CYS A 20 -13.10 -0.29 40.66
N GLY A 21 -13.92 -1.33 40.85
CA GLY A 21 -13.95 -2.49 39.97
C GLY A 21 -14.31 -2.13 38.53
N PHE A 22 -15.29 -1.24 38.34
CA PHE A 22 -15.71 -0.76 37.02
C PHE A 22 -14.62 0.05 36.32
N PHE A 23 -13.89 0.92 37.05
CA PHE A 23 -12.77 1.68 36.50
C PHE A 23 -11.61 0.78 36.07
N LEU A 24 -11.28 -0.26 36.83
CA LEU A 24 -10.25 -1.24 36.46
C LEU A 24 -10.64 -2.02 35.20
N ALA A 25 -11.93 -2.35 35.04
CA ALA A 25 -12.44 -3.08 33.88
C ALA A 25 -12.46 -2.24 32.59
N LEU A 26 -12.78 -0.94 32.67
CA LEU A 26 -12.83 -0.06 31.51
C LEU A 26 -11.45 0.48 31.11
N PHE A 27 -10.50 0.58 32.04
CA PHE A 27 -9.18 1.17 31.81
C PHE A 27 -8.04 0.27 32.27
N PRO A 28 -7.95 -0.98 31.80
CA PRO A 28 -6.91 -1.93 32.22
C PRO A 28 -5.50 -1.40 31.91
N GLY A 29 -5.34 -0.64 30.82
CA GLY A 29 -4.06 0.00 30.47
C GLY A 29 -3.63 1.08 31.45
N LEU A 30 -4.56 1.88 32.00
CA LEU A 30 -4.25 2.94 32.96
C LEU A 30 -3.74 2.33 34.27
N PHE A 31 -4.40 1.27 34.74
CA PHE A 31 -3.98 0.53 35.92
C PHE A 31 -2.58 -0.05 35.75
N HIS A 32 -2.31 -0.73 34.62
CA HIS A 32 -0.99 -1.27 34.32
C HIS A 32 0.09 -0.17 34.27
N THR A 33 -0.22 0.97 33.67
CA THR A 33 0.73 2.09 33.56
C THR A 33 1.05 2.68 34.93
N ILE A 34 0.05 2.90 35.78
CA ILE A 34 0.25 3.44 37.14
C ILE A 34 1.03 2.44 38.00
N LEU A 35 0.65 1.15 37.96
CA LEU A 35 1.26 0.11 38.77
C LEU A 35 2.75 -0.11 38.43
N TRP A 36 3.08 -0.07 37.14
CA TRP A 36 4.46 -0.29 36.67
C TRP A 36 5.27 1.00 36.52
N SER A 37 4.67 2.18 36.73
CA SER A 37 5.37 3.48 36.62
C SER A 37 6.65 3.56 37.49
N PRO A 38 6.64 3.14 38.78
CA PRO A 38 7.86 3.18 39.59
C PRO A 38 8.96 2.26 39.06
N TYR A 39 8.58 1.09 38.53
CA TYR A 39 9.51 0.15 37.93
C TYR A 39 10.13 0.71 36.64
N ASN A 40 9.31 1.30 35.76
CA ASN A 40 9.79 1.91 34.52
C ASN A 40 10.65 3.16 34.77
N TYR A 41 10.41 3.88 35.87
CA TYR A 41 11.24 5.00 36.28
C TYR A 41 12.60 4.55 36.84
N ALA A 42 12.61 3.48 37.64
CA ALA A 42 13.85 2.90 38.18
C ALA A 42 14.65 2.12 37.12
N PHE A 43 13.97 1.52 36.15
CA PHE A 43 14.52 0.69 35.09
C PHE A 43 13.94 1.13 33.74
N PRO A 44 14.41 2.27 33.19
CA PRO A 44 13.99 2.69 31.87
C PRO A 44 14.35 1.61 30.84
N PRO A 45 13.45 1.28 29.88
CA PRO A 45 13.78 0.34 28.82
C PRO A 45 15.03 0.86 28.08
N ARG A 46 16.05 0.00 27.98
CA ARG A 46 17.27 0.37 27.25
C ARG A 46 16.90 0.61 25.78
N PRO A 47 17.36 1.70 25.15
CA PRO A 47 17.24 1.83 23.71
C PRO A 47 17.92 0.60 23.08
N ASN A 48 17.28 0.03 22.05
CA ASN A 48 17.91 -1.05 21.29
C ASN A 48 19.30 -0.60 20.85
N PRO A 49 20.36 -1.38 21.13
CA PRO A 49 21.70 -0.99 20.72
C PRO A 49 21.72 -0.87 19.20
N THR A 50 22.07 0.32 18.70
CA THR A 50 22.44 0.51 17.30
C THR A 50 23.71 -0.30 17.11
N THR A 51 23.61 -1.44 16.43
CA THR A 51 24.75 -2.31 16.13
C THR A 51 25.71 -1.53 15.24
N VAL A 52 26.79 -0.97 15.78
CA VAL A 52 27.82 -0.31 14.96
C VAL A 52 28.73 -1.41 14.41
N LEU A 53 28.83 -1.51 13.08
CA LEU A 53 29.79 -2.42 12.45
C LEU A 53 31.13 -1.68 12.34
N CYS A 54 32.08 -2.05 13.20
CA CYS A 54 33.44 -1.52 13.16
C CYS A 54 34.29 -2.42 12.26
N THR A 55 34.74 -1.90 11.12
CA THR A 55 35.78 -2.57 10.31
C THR A 55 37.13 -1.90 10.57
N THR A 56 38.20 -2.71 10.59
CA THR A 56 39.57 -2.25 10.84
C THR A 56 40.12 -1.49 9.63
N PRO A 57 40.87 -0.37 9.81
CA PRO A 57 41.11 0.37 11.04
C PRO A 57 40.18 1.59 11.14
N ASN A 58 39.30 1.60 12.14
CA ASN A 58 38.54 2.77 12.63
C ASN A 58 37.44 3.36 11.71
N ILE A 59 36.85 2.57 10.81
CA ILE A 59 35.60 2.99 10.16
C ILE A 59 34.43 2.35 10.90
N CYS A 60 33.78 3.16 11.75
CA CYS A 60 32.52 2.84 12.40
C CYS A 60 31.38 3.30 11.47
N THR A 61 30.83 2.39 10.68
CA THR A 61 29.63 2.69 9.87
C THR A 61 28.38 2.24 10.62
N VAL A 62 27.35 3.10 10.63
CA VAL A 62 25.99 2.66 10.95
C VAL A 62 25.62 1.65 9.86
N PRO A 63 25.26 0.40 10.21
CA PRO A 63 24.87 -0.58 9.21
C PRO A 63 23.65 -0.05 8.48
N CYS A 64 23.75 0.03 7.16
CA CYS A 64 22.62 0.29 6.29
C CYS A 64 21.58 -0.81 6.57
N ASN A 65 20.45 -0.45 7.16
CA ASN A 65 19.38 -1.39 7.48
C ASN A 65 18.63 -1.76 6.18
N MET A 66 19.26 -2.61 5.39
CA MET A 66 18.71 -3.11 4.13
C MET A 66 17.56 -4.06 4.42
N SER A 67 16.39 -3.76 3.85
CA SER A 67 15.22 -4.63 3.98
C SER A 67 14.50 -4.82 2.66
N TRP A 68 13.81 -5.95 2.58
CA TRP A 68 12.88 -6.29 1.52
C TRP A 68 11.47 -6.33 2.08
N PHE A 69 10.53 -5.79 1.33
CA PHE A 69 9.10 -5.88 1.62
C PHE A 69 8.36 -6.20 0.33
N GLN A 70 7.38 -7.09 0.39
CA GLN A 70 6.54 -7.42 -0.76
C GLN A 70 5.09 -7.53 -0.34
N LYS A 71 4.19 -6.98 -1.17
CA LYS A 71 2.75 -7.00 -0.96
C LYS A 71 2.03 -7.11 -2.30
N THR A 72 1.00 -7.94 -2.36
CA THR A 72 0.11 -8.01 -3.52
C THR A 72 -1.09 -7.09 -3.30
N LEU A 73 -1.36 -6.25 -4.29
CA LEU A 73 -2.43 -5.26 -4.31
C LEU A 73 -3.42 -5.64 -5.41
N THR A 74 -4.69 -5.29 -5.20
CA THR A 74 -5.74 -5.46 -6.21
C THR A 74 -6.22 -4.08 -6.64
N LEU A 75 -6.07 -3.76 -7.92
CA LEU A 75 -6.54 -2.50 -8.49
C LEU A 75 -8.07 -2.52 -8.68
N PRO A 76 -8.73 -1.34 -8.59
CA PRO A 76 -10.14 -1.21 -8.90
C PRO A 76 -10.45 -1.75 -10.30
N ALA A 77 -11.61 -2.40 -10.43
CA ALA A 77 -12.02 -2.92 -11.72
C ALA A 77 -12.26 -1.77 -12.72
N ARG A 78 -11.55 -1.79 -13.84
CA ARG A 78 -11.67 -0.81 -14.92
C ARG A 78 -11.92 -1.51 -16.24
N SER A 79 -12.62 -0.81 -17.13
CA SER A 79 -12.69 -1.13 -18.56
C SER A 79 -11.51 -0.47 -19.27
N ARG A 80 -11.47 -0.57 -20.60
CA ARG A 80 -10.44 0.06 -21.43
C ARG A 80 -10.22 1.53 -21.07
N GLY A 81 -8.95 1.91 -20.94
CA GLY A 81 -8.53 3.29 -20.72
C GLY A 81 -7.18 3.41 -20.01
N SER A 82 -6.70 4.65 -19.92
CA SER A 82 -5.50 5.03 -19.17
C SER A 82 -5.90 5.69 -17.84
N TYR A 83 -5.44 5.14 -16.73
CA TYR A 83 -5.82 5.57 -15.38
C TYR A 83 -4.61 5.99 -14.56
N LEU A 84 -4.68 7.16 -13.91
CA LEU A 84 -3.71 7.55 -12.89
C LEU A 84 -4.03 6.80 -11.60
N ILE A 85 -3.08 6.01 -11.10
CA ILE A 85 -3.24 5.14 -9.91
C ILE A 85 -2.20 5.42 -8.83
N THR A 86 -1.48 6.55 -8.90
CA THR A 86 -0.46 6.91 -7.90
C THR A 86 -1.01 6.91 -6.47
N ASP A 87 -2.22 7.44 -6.29
CA ASP A 87 -2.88 7.51 -4.97
C ASP A 87 -3.34 6.14 -4.49
N ASP A 88 -3.87 5.29 -5.38
CA ASP A 88 -4.24 3.90 -5.06
C ASP A 88 -3.01 3.11 -4.57
N ILE A 89 -1.86 3.28 -5.22
CA ILE A 89 -0.61 2.61 -4.86
C ILE A 89 -0.07 3.13 -3.52
N THR A 90 0.04 4.45 -3.37
CA THR A 90 0.64 5.06 -2.17
C THR A 90 -0.22 4.85 -0.93
N SER A 91 -1.54 4.93 -1.04
CA SER A 91 -2.47 4.60 0.05
C SER A 91 -2.40 3.12 0.45
N SER A 92 -2.14 2.23 -0.52
CA SER A 92 -2.00 0.80 -0.28
C SER A 92 -0.64 0.38 0.26
N LEU A 93 0.36 1.27 0.26
CA LEU A 93 1.74 1.00 0.68
C LEU A 93 2.23 1.99 1.75
N PRO A 94 1.60 2.03 2.95
CA PRO A 94 2.07 2.87 4.05
C PRO A 94 3.51 2.56 4.46
N GLU A 95 4.01 1.36 4.18
CA GLU A 95 5.36 0.90 4.48
C GLU A 95 6.44 1.72 3.76
N LEU A 96 6.11 2.41 2.66
CA LEU A 96 7.00 3.34 1.97
C LEU A 96 7.61 4.34 2.96
N THR A 97 6.81 4.84 3.91
CA THR A 97 7.24 5.86 4.88
C THR A 97 8.40 5.41 5.78
N SER A 98 8.59 4.09 5.94
CA SER A 98 9.67 3.49 6.74
C SER A 98 11.02 3.45 6.02
N TYR A 99 11.06 3.71 4.71
CA TYR A 99 12.28 3.68 3.91
C TYR A 99 12.90 5.07 3.76
N LYS A 100 14.22 5.15 3.91
CA LYS A 100 15.02 6.36 3.65
C LYS A 100 15.42 6.45 2.19
N THR A 101 15.88 5.35 1.59
CA THR A 101 16.27 5.26 0.18
C THR A 101 16.01 3.85 -0.33
N GLY A 102 15.49 3.71 -1.53
CA GLY A 102 15.21 2.38 -2.09
C GLY A 102 14.59 2.42 -3.47
N LEU A 103 14.05 1.28 -3.89
CA LEU A 103 13.32 1.09 -5.13
C LEU A 103 11.98 0.44 -4.81
N LEU A 104 10.90 0.98 -5.39
CA LEU A 104 9.61 0.32 -5.50
C LEU A 104 9.49 -0.25 -6.90
N THR A 105 9.42 -1.57 -7.03
CA THR A 105 9.02 -2.24 -8.27
C THR A 105 7.57 -2.67 -8.18
N LEU A 106 6.78 -2.27 -9.17
CA LEU A 106 5.40 -2.72 -9.35
C LEU A 106 5.35 -3.65 -10.55
N PHE A 107 4.84 -4.86 -10.37
CA PHE A 107 4.68 -5.86 -11.43
C PHE A 107 3.22 -6.29 -11.52
N ILE A 108 2.57 -6.04 -12.67
CA ILE A 108 1.19 -6.47 -12.91
C ILE A 108 1.18 -7.93 -13.38
N GLN A 109 0.41 -8.78 -12.69
CA GLN A 109 0.35 -10.22 -12.97
C GLN A 109 -0.67 -10.56 -14.06
N HIS A 110 -0.62 -9.83 -15.18
CA HIS A 110 -1.60 -9.87 -16.27
C HIS A 110 -0.91 -9.59 -17.61
N THR A 111 -1.45 -10.16 -18.69
CA THR A 111 -0.88 -10.06 -20.04
C THR A 111 -1.71 -9.23 -21.00
N SER A 112 -2.83 -8.65 -20.54
CA SER A 112 -3.76 -7.84 -21.34
C SER A 112 -3.94 -6.42 -20.79
N CYS A 113 -3.03 -5.99 -19.92
CA CYS A 113 -2.93 -4.63 -19.39
C CYS A 113 -1.45 -4.30 -19.09
N ALA A 114 -1.15 -3.05 -18.76
CA ALA A 114 0.22 -2.60 -18.53
C ALA A 114 0.34 -1.55 -17.41
N LEU A 115 1.58 -1.31 -16.99
CA LEU A 115 1.95 -0.22 -16.09
C LEU A 115 2.92 0.71 -16.82
N SER A 116 2.78 2.03 -16.60
CA SER A 116 3.67 3.03 -17.18
C SER A 116 3.86 4.22 -16.23
N LEU A 117 4.82 5.09 -16.54
CA LEU A 117 5.01 6.38 -15.88
C LEU A 117 4.80 7.48 -16.92
N ASN A 118 3.83 8.37 -16.69
CA ASN A 118 3.52 9.46 -17.60
C ASN A 118 2.82 10.62 -16.86
N GLU A 119 2.27 11.59 -17.60
CA GLU A 119 1.71 12.82 -17.04
C GLU A 119 0.64 12.59 -15.96
N ASN A 120 0.72 13.30 -14.83
CA ASN A 120 -0.22 13.16 -13.71
C ASN A 120 -1.27 14.28 -13.61
N TRP A 121 -1.32 15.21 -14.56
CA TRP A 121 -2.11 16.42 -14.47
C TRP A 121 -3.29 16.44 -15.45
N ASP A 122 -3.03 16.42 -16.75
CA ASP A 122 -4.07 16.53 -17.75
C ASP A 122 -4.82 15.20 -17.99
N ALA A 123 -6.14 15.26 -18.03
CA ALA A 123 -6.98 14.11 -18.37
C ALA A 123 -6.98 13.83 -19.88
N ASP A 124 -6.78 14.84 -20.71
CA ASP A 124 -6.78 14.71 -22.16
C ASP A 124 -5.56 13.90 -22.62
N VAL A 125 -4.39 14.08 -21.97
CA VAL A 125 -3.20 13.25 -22.23
C VAL A 125 -3.47 11.75 -22.00
N ARG A 126 -4.31 11.40 -21.02
CA ARG A 126 -4.71 10.01 -20.78
C ARG A 126 -5.65 9.48 -21.86
N ALA A 127 -6.60 10.30 -22.32
CA ALA A 127 -7.52 9.97 -23.40
C ALA A 127 -6.78 9.81 -24.74
N ASP A 128 -5.94 10.78 -25.10
CA ASP A 128 -5.13 10.78 -26.32
C ASP A 128 -4.18 9.59 -26.37
N MET A 129 -3.58 9.21 -25.24
CA MET A 129 -2.74 8.00 -25.16
C MET A 129 -3.55 6.73 -25.39
N SER A 130 -4.78 6.62 -24.85
CA SER A 130 -5.66 5.48 -25.16
C SER A 130 -6.01 5.42 -26.64
N ASP A 131 -6.38 6.56 -27.24
CA ASP A 131 -6.69 6.67 -28.65
C ASP A 131 -5.48 6.36 -29.55
N ALA A 132 -4.28 6.82 -29.19
CA ALA A 132 -3.06 6.55 -29.91
C ALA A 132 -2.72 5.05 -29.89
N LEU A 133 -2.86 4.39 -28.75
CA LEU A 133 -2.64 2.94 -28.64
C LEU A 133 -3.67 2.15 -29.47
N ASP A 134 -4.92 2.59 -29.53
CA ASP A 134 -5.96 1.99 -30.37
C ASP A 134 -5.68 2.17 -31.87
N ARG A 135 -4.97 3.24 -32.28
CA ARG A 135 -4.51 3.41 -33.67
C ARG A 135 -3.28 2.56 -33.98
N ILE A 136 -2.34 2.42 -33.05
CA ILE A 136 -1.10 1.64 -33.23
C ILE A 136 -1.41 0.14 -33.29
N VAL A 137 -2.30 -0.33 -32.41
CA VAL A 137 -2.71 -1.73 -32.32
C VAL A 137 -4.25 -1.78 -32.35
N PRO A 138 -4.85 -1.77 -33.56
CA PRO A 138 -6.30 -1.72 -33.71
C PRO A 138 -6.96 -3.05 -33.34
N GLU A 139 -8.22 -2.97 -32.93
CA GLU A 139 -9.09 -4.14 -32.76
C GLU A 139 -9.39 -4.85 -34.08
N ASP A 140 -9.53 -6.17 -34.03
CA ASP A 140 -9.89 -6.96 -35.22
C ASP A 140 -11.40 -7.06 -35.43
N ARG A 141 -12.05 -5.92 -35.71
CA ARG A 141 -13.52 -5.87 -35.86
C ARG A 141 -14.04 -6.62 -37.08
N LYS A 142 -13.22 -6.77 -38.12
CA LYS A 142 -13.59 -7.39 -39.40
C LYS A 142 -13.13 -8.84 -39.51
N GLY A 143 -12.29 -9.30 -38.58
CA GLY A 143 -11.62 -10.59 -38.62
C GLY A 143 -10.43 -10.60 -39.58
N GLY A 144 -9.42 -11.41 -39.24
CA GLY A 144 -8.27 -11.70 -40.09
C GLY A 144 -7.04 -10.82 -39.87
N LEU A 145 -7.09 -9.85 -38.96
CA LEU A 145 -5.91 -9.09 -38.54
C LEU A 145 -5.06 -9.90 -37.54
N TYR A 146 -5.69 -10.61 -36.62
CA TYR A 146 -5.01 -11.47 -35.65
C TYR A 146 -5.51 -12.90 -35.72
N ARG A 147 -4.63 -13.83 -35.33
CA ARG A 147 -4.97 -15.26 -35.22
C ARG A 147 -5.57 -15.63 -33.87
N HIS A 148 -5.38 -14.79 -32.86
CA HIS A 148 -5.81 -15.03 -31.49
C HIS A 148 -6.97 -14.08 -31.16
N ASP A 149 -8.14 -14.64 -30.90
CA ASP A 149 -9.37 -13.89 -30.62
C ASP A 149 -10.30 -14.68 -29.67
N ALA A 150 -9.73 -15.63 -28.92
CA ALA A 150 -10.48 -16.57 -28.09
C ALA A 150 -11.38 -15.88 -27.06
N GLU A 151 -10.99 -14.69 -26.60
CA GLU A 151 -11.78 -13.87 -25.66
C GLU A 151 -12.38 -12.60 -26.29
N GLY A 152 -12.45 -12.53 -27.62
CA GLY A 152 -13.07 -11.44 -28.39
C GLY A 152 -12.10 -10.62 -29.24
N ALA A 153 -12.65 -9.68 -30.00
CA ALA A 153 -11.92 -8.87 -30.99
C ALA A 153 -10.83 -7.94 -30.40
N ASP A 154 -10.84 -7.72 -29.08
CA ASP A 154 -9.87 -6.90 -28.35
C ASP A 154 -8.80 -7.73 -27.61
N ASP A 155 -8.84 -9.06 -27.73
CA ASP A 155 -7.98 -9.97 -26.98
C ASP A 155 -6.50 -9.89 -27.42
N MET A 156 -6.19 -10.25 -28.66
CA MET A 156 -4.82 -10.11 -29.17
C MET A 156 -4.30 -8.66 -29.16
N PRO A 157 -5.07 -7.63 -29.54
CA PRO A 157 -4.64 -6.24 -29.41
C PRO A 157 -4.18 -5.89 -27.98
N ALA A 158 -4.89 -6.36 -26.97
CA ALA A 158 -4.53 -6.13 -25.57
C ALA A 158 -3.18 -6.78 -25.22
N HIS A 159 -2.91 -7.99 -25.72
CA HIS A 159 -1.62 -8.66 -25.55
C HIS A 159 -0.48 -7.90 -26.22
N VAL A 160 -0.67 -7.41 -27.45
CA VAL A 160 0.35 -6.64 -28.16
C VAL A 160 0.64 -5.32 -27.41
N LYS A 161 -0.40 -4.57 -27.00
CA LYS A 161 -0.23 -3.32 -26.23
C LYS A 161 0.49 -3.57 -24.91
N SER A 162 0.14 -4.65 -24.20
CA SER A 162 0.80 -5.05 -22.95
C SER A 162 2.28 -5.35 -23.17
N ALA A 163 2.62 -6.09 -24.23
CA ALA A 163 4.02 -6.41 -24.56
C ALA A 163 4.84 -5.18 -24.97
N LEU A 164 4.24 -4.22 -25.68
CA LEU A 164 4.91 -2.99 -26.11
C LEU A 164 5.23 -2.05 -24.94
N ILE A 165 4.33 -1.97 -23.95
CA ILE A 165 4.49 -1.03 -22.83
C ILE A 165 5.24 -1.68 -21.66
N GLY A 166 4.92 -2.94 -21.36
CA GLY A 166 5.53 -3.70 -20.29
C GLY A 166 4.64 -3.88 -19.07
N ALA A 167 4.93 -4.95 -18.33
CA ALA A 167 4.18 -5.35 -17.14
C ALA A 167 4.66 -4.67 -15.85
N SER A 168 5.74 -3.88 -15.88
CA SER A 168 6.36 -3.35 -14.67
C SER A 168 6.95 -1.97 -14.80
N VAL A 169 6.92 -1.25 -13.68
CA VAL A 169 7.65 0.01 -13.48
C VAL A 169 8.46 -0.08 -12.19
N THR A 170 9.65 0.52 -12.19
CA THR A 170 10.51 0.66 -11.01
C THR A 170 10.74 2.13 -10.72
N ILE A 171 10.46 2.53 -9.47
CA ILE A 171 10.41 3.93 -9.05
C ILE A 171 11.33 4.11 -7.84
N PRO A 172 12.25 5.08 -7.84
CA PRO A 172 13.08 5.34 -6.67
C PRO A 172 12.26 5.84 -5.49
N ILE A 173 12.69 5.50 -4.28
CA ILE A 173 12.13 5.97 -3.02
C ILE A 173 13.14 6.90 -2.36
N THR A 174 12.69 8.06 -1.89
CA THR A 174 13.50 9.00 -1.12
C THR A 174 12.70 9.54 0.06
N ASN A 175 13.24 9.38 1.27
CA ASN A 175 12.65 9.83 2.53
C ASN A 175 11.20 9.36 2.75
N GLY A 176 10.88 8.19 2.23
CA GLY A 176 9.59 7.53 2.36
C GLY A 176 8.52 8.01 1.38
N ARG A 177 8.94 8.68 0.31
CA ARG A 177 8.10 9.09 -0.82
C ARG A 177 8.65 8.53 -2.11
N LEU A 178 7.77 8.36 -3.10
CA LEU A 178 8.19 8.08 -4.47
C LEU A 178 8.92 9.31 -5.02
N ALA A 179 10.11 9.12 -5.56
CA ALA A 179 10.93 10.17 -6.14
C ALA A 179 10.62 10.32 -7.64
N THR A 180 9.36 10.63 -7.95
CA THR A 180 8.90 10.91 -9.31
C THR A 180 9.18 12.36 -9.70
N GLY A 181 9.21 12.64 -11.00
CA GLY A 181 9.19 14.02 -11.49
C GLY A 181 7.87 14.73 -11.16
N THR A 182 7.86 16.07 -11.20
CA THR A 182 6.68 16.90 -10.89
C THR A 182 5.42 16.45 -11.64
N TRP A 183 5.58 16.18 -12.93
CA TRP A 183 4.50 15.78 -13.82
C TRP A 183 4.37 14.27 -13.96
N GLN A 184 5.10 13.46 -13.19
CA GLN A 184 5.15 12.03 -13.40
C GLN A 184 4.28 11.28 -12.38
N GLY A 185 3.40 10.42 -12.88
CA GLY A 185 2.54 9.56 -12.08
C GLY A 185 2.51 8.12 -12.60
N ILE A 186 2.02 7.22 -11.75
CA ILE A 186 1.89 5.80 -12.07
C ILE A 186 0.58 5.59 -12.83
N TRP A 187 0.70 5.07 -14.04
CA TRP A 187 -0.43 4.78 -14.90
C TRP A 187 -0.75 3.29 -14.92
N TYR A 188 -2.03 2.98 -14.87
CA TYR A 188 -2.61 1.68 -15.16
C TYR A 188 -3.34 1.76 -16.50
N LEU A 189 -2.89 0.93 -17.45
CA LEU A 189 -3.43 0.89 -18.80
C LEU A 189 -4.23 -0.40 -18.97
N GLU A 190 -5.54 -0.28 -19.01
CA GLU A 190 -6.44 -1.39 -19.32
C GLU A 190 -6.77 -1.38 -20.82
N PHE A 191 -6.60 -2.51 -21.48
CA PHE A 191 -6.82 -2.64 -22.92
C PHE A 191 -8.11 -3.38 -23.25
N ARG A 192 -8.64 -4.18 -22.31
CA ARG A 192 -9.88 -4.93 -22.50
C ARG A 192 -11.10 -4.05 -22.27
N ALA A 193 -12.11 -4.18 -23.12
CA ALA A 193 -13.36 -3.44 -23.03
C ALA A 193 -14.18 -3.85 -21.80
N ALA A 194 -14.18 -5.16 -21.48
CA ALA A 194 -14.80 -5.67 -20.27
C ALA A 194 -14.08 -5.16 -19.02
N LYS A 195 -14.81 -5.01 -17.91
CA LYS A 195 -14.19 -4.60 -16.64
C LYS A 195 -13.42 -5.76 -16.02
N HIS A 196 -12.13 -5.56 -15.78
CA HIS A 196 -11.29 -6.53 -15.08
C HIS A 196 -10.67 -5.92 -13.83
N SER A 197 -10.54 -6.75 -12.79
CA SER A 197 -9.71 -6.43 -11.62
C SER A 197 -8.32 -7.03 -11.83
N ARG A 198 -7.28 -6.22 -11.58
CA ARG A 198 -5.88 -6.59 -11.83
C ARG A 198 -5.10 -6.68 -10.54
N LYS A 199 -4.15 -7.60 -10.51
CA LYS A 199 -3.26 -7.84 -9.37
C LYS A 199 -1.89 -7.26 -9.67
N VAL A 200 -1.35 -6.51 -8.71
CA VAL A 200 -0.02 -5.90 -8.78
C VAL A 200 0.80 -6.38 -7.60
N VAL A 201 1.97 -6.93 -7.87
CA VAL A 201 2.97 -7.22 -6.84
C VAL A 201 3.82 -5.96 -6.66
N ALA A 202 3.78 -5.39 -5.47
CA ALA A 202 4.65 -4.30 -5.06
C ALA A 202 5.81 -4.86 -4.24
N THR A 203 7.04 -4.63 -4.70
CA THR A 203 8.27 -4.99 -3.99
C THR A 203 9.06 -3.74 -3.68
N ILE A 204 9.36 -3.53 -2.41
CA ILE A 204 10.24 -2.48 -1.93
C ILE A 204 11.56 -3.10 -1.49
N GLN A 205 12.66 -2.55 -1.99
CA GLN A 205 14.01 -2.90 -1.57
C GLN A 205 14.76 -1.61 -1.22
N GLY A 206 15.34 -1.53 -0.03
CA GLY A 206 16.11 -0.34 0.33
C GLY A 206 16.55 -0.27 1.79
N GLU A 207 17.13 0.87 2.14
CA GLU A 207 17.53 1.27 3.49
C GLU A 207 16.31 1.79 4.27
N LYS A 208 16.02 1.20 5.44
CA LYS A 208 15.04 1.73 6.39
C LYS A 208 15.57 2.91 7.18
N LYS A 209 14.65 3.76 7.65
CA LYS A 209 14.90 4.85 8.59
C LYS A 209 15.27 4.35 9.98
#